data_AF-A0A2P8GH50-F1
#
_entry.id   AF-A0A2P8GH50-F1
#
_cell.length_a   1.000
_cell.length_b   1.000
_cell.length_c   1.000
_cell.angle_alpha   90.00
_cell.angle_beta   90.00
_cell.angle_gamma   90.00
#
_symmetry.space_group_name_H-M   'P 1'
#
loop_
_entity.id
_entity.type
_entity.pdbx_description
1 polymer ?
#
loop_
_entity_poly.entity_id
_entity_poly.type
_entity_poly.pdbx_seq_one_letter_code
_entity_poly.pdbx_strand_id
1 'polypeptide(L)' 'MAIGTFYVKSLSEYQAAIAPNRDAIRGDFVNYTNAMPVILVSEVVK' A
#
# COMPACT_ATOMS: atom_id res chain seq x y z
N MET A 1 -2.83 -5.72 -16.16
CA MET A 1 -3.05 -4.71 -15.10
C MET A 1 -3.42 -5.45 -13.83
N ALA A 2 -2.68 -5.25 -12.74
CA ALA A 2 -2.95 -5.87 -11.44
C ALA A 2 -3.34 -4.76 -10.45
N ILE A 3 -4.34 -5.02 -9.61
CA ILE A 3 -4.85 -4.07 -8.62
C ILE A 3 -5.05 -4.83 -7.31
N GLY A 4 -4.58 -4.25 -6.20
CA GLY A 4 -4.79 -4.76 -4.84
C GLY A 4 -5.44 -3.70 -3.96
N THR A 5 -6.36 -4.13 -3.11
CA THR A 5 -7.12 -3.25 -2.21
C THR A 5 -7.04 -3.76 -0.79
N PHE A 6 -6.70 -2.88 0.15
CA PHE A 6 -6.72 -3.16 1.58
C PHE A 6 -7.77 -2.30 2.26
N TYR A 7 -8.72 -2.93 2.95
CA TYR A 7 -9.61 -2.23 3.85
C TYR A 7 -8.93 -2.11 5.21
N VAL A 8 -8.73 -0.88 5.66
CA VAL A 8 -8.11 -0.57 6.95
C VAL A 8 -9.14 0.13 7.83
N LYS A 9 -9.14 -0.22 9.13
CA LYS A 9 -10.08 0.36 10.10
C LYS A 9 -9.70 1.78 10.52
N SER A 10 -8.41 2.08 10.51
CA SER A 10 -7.85 3.37 10.89
C SER A 10 -6.68 3.74 9.99
N LEU A 11 -6.71 4.95 9.44
CA LEU A 11 -5.62 5.48 8.63
C LEU A 11 -4.34 5.67 9.46
N SER A 12 -4.47 6.08 10.73
CA SER A 12 -3.32 6.30 11.60
C SER A 12 -2.60 4.99 11.95
N GLU A 13 -3.36 3.92 12.22
CA GLU A 13 -2.79 2.59 12.47
C GLU A 13 -2.10 2.04 11.22
N TYR A 14 -2.71 2.20 10.05
CA TYR A 14 -2.08 1.83 8.77
C TYR A 14 -0.76 2.58 8.56
N GLN A 15 -0.74 3.90 8.76
CA GLN A 15 0.49 4.70 8.62
C GLN A 15 1.58 4.26 9.60
N ALA A 16 1.22 4.02 10.87
CA ALA A 16 2.16 3.56 11.89
C ALA A 16 2.76 2.18 11.57
N ALA A 17 1.99 1.28 10.94
CA ALA A 17 2.47 -0.04 10.54
C ALA A 17 3.35 0.01 9.26
N ILE A 18 2.97 0.83 8.28
CA ILE A 18 3.67 0.90 6.99
C ILE A 18 4.94 1.74 7.06
N ALA A 19 4.94 2.87 7.77
CA ALA A 19 6.07 3.80 7.81
C ALA A 19 7.43 3.13 8.13
N PRO A 20 7.58 2.31 9.19
CA PRO A 20 8.86 1.66 9.49
C PRO A 20 9.26 0.56 8.48
N ASN A 21 8.30 0.01 7.73
CA ASN A 21 8.52 -1.10 6.81
C ASN A 21 8.51 -0.69 5.32
N ARG A 22 8.28 0.60 5.04
CA ARG A 22 7.98 1.11 3.69
C ARG A 22 9.05 0.74 2.67
N ASP A 23 10.32 0.89 3.05
CA ASP A 23 11.42 0.71 2.12
C ASP A 23 11.62 -0.76 1.77
N ALA A 24 11.42 -1.67 2.74
CA ALA A 24 11.40 -3.12 2.48
C ALA A 24 10.24 -3.52 1.56
N ILE A 25 9.02 -3.03 1.83
CA ILE A 25 7.84 -3.29 0.99
C ILE A 25 8.06 -2.80 -0.44
N ARG A 26 8.59 -1.58 -0.62
CA ARG A 26 8.85 -1.02 -1.95
C ARG A 26 9.99 -1.75 -2.67
N GLY A 27 11.02 -2.15 -1.93
CA GLY A 27 12.16 -2.89 -2.46
C GLY A 27 11.76 -4.24 -3.04
N ASP A 28 10.72 -4.87 -2.50
CA ASP A 28 10.25 -6.18 -2.95
C ASP A 28 9.53 -6.16 -4.31
N PHE A 29 9.05 -5.00 -4.76
CA PHE A 29 8.29 -4.90 -6.03
C PHE A 29 9.07 -5.40 -7.24
N VAL A 30 10.39 -5.15 -7.28
CA VAL A 30 11.24 -5.52 -8.43
C VAL A 30 11.33 -7.02 -8.66
N ASN A 31 10.98 -7.84 -7.65
CA ASN A 31 10.95 -9.29 -7.76
C ASN A 31 9.77 -9.79 -8.61
N TYR A 32 8.75 -8.95 -8.83
CA TYR A 32 7.49 -9.34 -9.47
C TYR A 32 7.11 -8.45 -10.65
N THR A 33 7.57 -7.20 -10.69
CA THR A 33 7.29 -6.27 -11.79
C THR A 33 8.28 -5.10 -11.85
N ASN A 34 8.45 -4.52 -13.03
CA ASN A 34 9.15 -3.25 -13.23
C ASN A 34 8.19 -2.04 -13.27
N ALA A 35 6.88 -2.25 -13.18
CA ALA A 35 5.90 -1.19 -13.13
C ALA A 35 5.84 -0.56 -11.73
N MET A 36 5.82 0.77 -11.66
CA MET A 36 5.63 1.49 -10.40
C MET A 36 4.12 1.64 -10.10
N PRO A 37 3.63 1.13 -8.96
CA PRO A 37 2.23 1.25 -8.62
C PRO A 37 1.87 2.68 -8.19
N VAL A 38 0.64 3.10 -8.49
CA VAL A 38 0.02 4.29 -7.91
C VAL A 38 -0.79 3.85 -6.70
N ILE A 39 -0.57 4.50 -5.55
CA ILE A 39 -1.30 4.22 -4.30
C ILE A 39 -2.36 5.31 -4.11
N LEU A 40 -3.61 4.90 -3.98
CA LEU A 40 -4.74 5.77 -3.69
C LEU A 40 -5.32 5.39 -2.34
N VAL A 41 -5.69 6.40 -1.56
CA VAL A 41 -6.34 6.24 -0.25
C VAL A 41 -7.68 6.95 -0.34
N SER A 42 -8.76 6.21 -0.10
CA SER A 42 -10.12 6.71 -0.18
C SER A 42 -10.91 6.33 1.07
N GLU A 43 -11.82 7.20 1.48
CA GLU A 43 -12.84 6.86 2.48
C GLU A 43 -13.85 5.87 1.88
N VAL A 44 -14.27 4.88 2.68
CA VAL A 44 -15.30 3.93 2.28
C VAL A 44 -16.67 4.52 2.61
N VAL A 45 -17.39 4.93 1.57
CA VAL A 45 -18.76 5.47 1.68
C VAL A 45 -19.78 4.34 1.48
N LYS A 46 -20.89 4.38 2.22
CA LYS A 46 -22.01 3.43 2.07
C LYS A 46 -23.04 3.91 1.05
#